data_AF-A0A315VKR4-F1
#
_entry.id   AF-A0A315VKR4-F1
#
_cell.length_a   1.000
_cell.length_b   1.000
_cell.length_c   1.000
_cell.angle_alpha   90.00
_cell.angle_beta   90.00
_cell.angle_gamma   90.00
#
_symmetry.space_group_name_H-M   'P 1'
#
loop_
_entity.id
_entity.type
_entity.pdbx_description
1 polymer ?
#
loop_
_entity_poly.entity_id
_entity_poly.type
_entity_poly.pdbx_seq_one_letter_code
_entity_poly.pdbx_strand_id
1 'polypeptide(L)'
;MGRLALLFFLLLSLSLVTAQVSYSIPEESPKGSLIGNIARDLGLDGKRLLSGNARIFTGDNTDYIDLKRERGVLIVKDKIDRELLCGQTTPCALHFQVILENPMEFYTVAVEIVDINDNAPLFEKSDMTFKIRVPSLSSSVTLALQVSDVNDNAPVFERSSYEAYIVENNTP
;
A
#
# COMPACT_ATOMS: atom_id res chain seq x y z
N MET A 1 -6.43 45.82 -28.51
CA MET A 1 -5.64 44.73 -27.90
C MET A 1 -6.23 44.19 -26.59
N GLY A 2 -7.06 44.92 -25.84
CA GLY A 2 -7.63 44.44 -24.56
C GLY A 2 -8.70 43.33 -24.64
N ARG A 3 -9.47 43.23 -25.75
CA ARG A 3 -10.50 42.18 -25.91
C ARG A 3 -9.93 40.77 -26.11
N LEU A 4 -8.75 40.65 -26.73
CA LEU A 4 -8.05 39.36 -26.89
C LEU A 4 -7.43 38.89 -25.57
N ALA A 5 -6.91 39.82 -24.77
CA ALA A 5 -6.32 39.51 -23.46
C ALA A 5 -7.36 38.96 -22.46
N LEU A 6 -8.59 39.50 -22.48
CA LEU A 6 -9.70 39.02 -21.64
C LEU A 6 -10.12 37.58 -21.99
N LEU A 7 -10.18 37.23 -23.28
CA LEU A 7 -10.44 35.86 -23.73
C LEU A 7 -9.32 34.90 -23.31
N PHE A 8 -8.07 35.35 -23.36
CA PHE A 8 -6.90 34.56 -22.94
C PHE A 8 -6.89 34.31 -21.42
N PHE A 9 -7.26 35.31 -20.61
CA PHE A 9 -7.41 35.14 -19.16
C PHE A 9 -8.61 34.24 -18.78
N LEU A 10 -9.69 34.28 -19.56
CA LEU A 10 -10.88 33.42 -19.34
C LEU A 10 -10.60 31.95 -19.66
N LEU A 11 -9.72 31.68 -20.63
CA LEU A 11 -9.27 30.33 -20.99
C LEU A 11 -8.29 29.74 -19.97
N LEU A 12 -7.53 30.59 -19.26
CA LEU A 12 -6.53 30.18 -18.27
C LEU A 12 -7.13 29.75 -16.92
N SER A 13 -8.38 30.13 -16.62
CA SER A 13 -9.07 29.76 -15.37
C SER A 13 -9.82 28.42 -15.46
N LEU A 14 -9.81 27.74 -16.60
CA LEU A 14 -10.34 26.38 -16.75
C LEU A 14 -9.25 25.37 -16.35
N SER A 15 -8.89 25.34 -15.06
CA SER A 15 -8.17 24.20 -14.53
C SER A 15 -9.14 23.02 -14.43
N LEU A 16 -8.93 22.02 -15.28
CA LEU A 16 -9.65 20.76 -15.20
C LEU A 16 -9.16 20.02 -13.95
N VAL A 17 -9.84 20.20 -12.81
CA VAL A 17 -9.57 19.41 -11.60
C VAL A 17 -10.21 18.04 -11.79
N THR A 18 -9.39 17.03 -12.09
CA THR A 18 -9.81 15.64 -12.01
C THR A 18 -9.82 15.23 -10.54
N ALA A 19 -11.01 15.07 -9.96
CA ALA A 19 -11.14 14.52 -8.62
C ALA A 19 -10.83 13.02 -8.67
N GLN A 20 -9.63 12.66 -8.22
CA GLN A 20 -9.20 11.29 -8.00
C GLN A 20 -8.93 11.12 -6.52
N VAL A 21 -9.55 10.10 -5.91
CA VAL A 21 -9.35 9.79 -4.49
C VAL A 21 -8.48 8.54 -4.40
N SER A 22 -7.49 8.59 -3.53
CA SER A 22 -6.62 7.46 -3.25
C SER A 22 -6.66 7.08 -1.78
N TYR A 23 -6.78 5.78 -1.50
CA TYR A 23 -6.67 5.21 -0.17
C TYR A 23 -5.52 4.19 -0.13
N SER A 24 -5.12 3.80 1.06
CA SER A 24 -4.20 2.70 1.29
C SER A 24 -4.76 1.73 2.32
N ILE A 25 -4.53 0.43 2.11
CA ILE A 25 -4.97 -0.61 3.04
C ILE A 25 -3.92 -1.75 3.08
N PRO A 26 -3.59 -2.29 4.27
CA PRO A 26 -2.79 -3.51 4.40
C PRO A 26 -3.42 -4.72 3.70
N GLU A 27 -2.62 -5.59 3.08
CA GLU A 27 -3.15 -6.79 2.40
C GLU A 27 -3.87 -7.77 3.34
N GLU A 28 -3.32 -8.04 4.53
CA GLU A 28 -3.90 -8.93 5.54
C GLU A 28 -5.07 -8.31 6.32
N SER A 29 -5.70 -7.27 5.76
CA SER A 29 -6.84 -6.63 6.39
C SER A 29 -8.03 -7.60 6.47
N PRO A 30 -8.65 -7.78 7.65
CA PRO A 30 -9.77 -8.69 7.79
C PRO A 30 -10.99 -8.21 7.01
N LYS A 31 -11.84 -9.14 6.59
CA LYS A 31 -13.13 -8.86 5.96
C LYS A 31 -13.96 -7.89 6.81
N GLY A 32 -14.48 -6.84 6.18
CA GLY A 32 -15.23 -5.78 6.84
C GLY A 32 -14.39 -4.61 7.32
N SER A 33 -13.05 -4.66 7.18
CA SER A 33 -12.18 -3.53 7.51
C SER A 33 -12.55 -2.29 6.70
N LEU A 34 -12.46 -1.13 7.35
CA LEU A 34 -12.72 0.17 6.74
C LEU A 34 -11.51 0.61 5.92
N ILE A 35 -11.72 0.89 4.64
CA ILE A 35 -10.69 1.46 3.75
C ILE A 35 -10.73 2.98 3.82
N GLY A 36 -11.93 3.58 3.69
CA GLY A 36 -12.08 5.03 3.67
C GLY A 36 -13.52 5.50 3.52
N ASN A 37 -13.75 6.79 3.77
CA ASN A 37 -15.07 7.42 3.64
C ASN A 37 -15.17 8.18 2.31
N ILE A 38 -15.59 7.45 1.29
CA ILE A 38 -15.70 7.98 -0.08
C ILE A 38 -16.79 9.05 -0.23
N ALA A 39 -17.87 8.97 0.55
CA ALA A 39 -18.90 10.00 0.50
C ALA A 39 -18.34 11.36 0.93
N ARG A 40 -17.64 11.39 2.06
CA ARG A 40 -17.01 12.61 2.59
C ARG A 40 -15.97 13.16 1.63
N ASP A 41 -15.11 12.31 1.09
CA ASP A 41 -13.96 12.75 0.28
C ASP A 41 -14.38 13.23 -1.12
N LEU A 42 -15.50 12.72 -1.65
CA LEU A 42 -16.12 13.20 -2.88
C LEU A 42 -17.14 14.33 -2.67
N GLY A 43 -17.40 14.74 -1.42
CA GLY A 43 -18.43 15.73 -1.11
C GLY A 43 -19.86 15.27 -1.39
N LEU A 44 -20.09 13.95 -1.37
CA LEU A 44 -21.39 13.31 -1.58
C LEU A 44 -22.08 13.02 -0.23
N ASP A 45 -23.41 13.06 -0.22
CA ASP A 45 -24.22 12.56 0.91
C ASP A 45 -24.56 11.07 0.71
N GLY A 46 -24.72 10.31 1.78
CA GLY A 46 -25.16 8.91 1.74
C GLY A 46 -26.49 8.74 1.00
N LYS A 47 -27.40 9.72 1.10
CA LYS A 47 -28.65 9.75 0.33
C LYS A 47 -28.41 9.77 -1.18
N ARG A 48 -27.41 10.51 -1.66
CA ARG A 48 -27.05 10.59 -3.08
C ARG A 48 -26.47 9.27 -3.58
N LEU A 49 -25.69 8.57 -2.74
CA LEU A 49 -25.18 7.24 -3.08
C LEU A 49 -26.31 6.22 -3.21
N LEU A 50 -27.35 6.30 -2.38
CA LEU A 50 -28.52 5.44 -2.46
C LEU A 50 -29.42 5.80 -3.66
N SER A 51 -29.82 7.08 -3.78
CA SER A 51 -30.70 7.54 -4.86
C SER A 51 -30.06 7.42 -6.24
N GLY A 52 -28.73 7.53 -6.29
CA GLY A 52 -27.92 7.35 -7.49
C GLY A 52 -27.52 5.91 -7.77
N ASN A 53 -28.00 4.93 -7.00
CA ASN A 53 -27.63 3.53 -7.19
C ASN A 53 -26.10 3.33 -7.32
N ALA A 54 -25.34 3.98 -6.44
CA ALA A 54 -23.89 4.03 -6.53
C ALA A 54 -23.30 2.62 -6.54
N ARG A 55 -22.48 2.30 -7.54
CA ARG A 55 -21.84 0.99 -7.68
C ARG A 55 -20.39 1.13 -8.08
N ILE A 56 -19.58 0.19 -7.61
CA ILE A 56 -18.21 0.02 -8.09
C ILE A 56 -18.28 -0.62 -9.47
N PHE A 57 -17.54 -0.06 -10.41
CA PHE A 57 -17.29 -0.60 -11.73
C PHE A 57 -15.78 -0.74 -11.90
N THR A 58 -15.35 -1.93 -12.26
CA THR A 58 -13.94 -2.28 -12.41
C THR A 58 -13.77 -3.02 -13.74
N GLY A 59 -12.65 -2.79 -14.41
CA GLY A 59 -12.32 -3.48 -15.67
C GLY A 59 -11.99 -4.95 -15.45
N ASP A 60 -11.47 -5.26 -14.26
CA ASP A 60 -11.02 -6.59 -13.85
C ASP A 60 -11.91 -7.04 -12.69
N ASN A 61 -12.28 -8.32 -12.61
CA ASN A 61 -13.27 -8.86 -11.66
C ASN A 61 -12.74 -8.88 -10.19
N THR A 62 -12.41 -7.71 -9.65
CA THR A 62 -11.78 -7.48 -8.36
C THR A 62 -12.84 -7.41 -7.28
N ASP A 63 -13.25 -8.60 -6.83
CA ASP A 63 -14.32 -8.79 -5.85
C ASP A 63 -13.88 -8.51 -4.38
N TYR A 64 -12.78 -7.77 -4.22
CA TYR A 64 -12.10 -7.53 -2.93
C TYR A 64 -12.61 -6.31 -2.18
N ILE A 65 -13.23 -5.35 -2.86
CA ILE A 65 -13.67 -4.08 -2.27
C ILE A 65 -15.18 -3.94 -2.47
N ASP A 66 -15.89 -3.56 -1.42
CA ASP A 66 -17.33 -3.29 -1.45
C ASP A 66 -17.65 -1.86 -1.01
N LEU A 67 -18.70 -1.29 -1.60
CA LEU A 67 -19.22 0.05 -1.26
C LEU A 67 -20.45 -0.09 -0.38
N LYS A 68 -20.32 0.29 0.90
CA LYS A 68 -21.46 0.42 1.80
C LYS A 68 -22.14 1.76 1.62
N ARG A 69 -23.03 1.83 0.62
CA ARG A 69 -23.84 3.01 0.26
C ARG A 69 -24.49 3.72 1.45
N GLU A 70 -25.10 2.95 2.37
CA GLU A 70 -25.76 3.47 3.58
C GLU A 70 -24.85 4.33 4.46
N ARG A 71 -23.57 3.97 4.53
CA ARG A 71 -22.57 4.65 5.38
C ARG A 71 -21.61 5.53 4.56
N GLY A 72 -21.62 5.41 3.23
CA GLY A 72 -20.70 6.13 2.35
C GLY A 72 -19.24 5.70 2.48
N VAL A 73 -18.99 4.44 2.85
CA VAL A 73 -17.63 3.92 3.10
C VAL A 73 -17.28 2.75 2.19
N LEU A 74 -16.00 2.66 1.85
CA LEU A 74 -15.40 1.49 1.21
C LEU A 74 -14.92 0.52 2.29
N ILE A 75 -15.18 -0.76 2.07
CA ILE A 75 -14.75 -1.83 2.98
C ILE A 75 -14.08 -2.98 2.23
N VAL A 76 -13.28 -3.75 2.95
CA VAL A 76 -12.73 -5.02 2.48
C VAL A 76 -13.85 -6.06 2.40
N LYS A 77 -14.14 -6.56 1.20
CA LYS A 77 -15.14 -7.60 0.95
C LYS A 77 -14.60 -8.99 1.25
N ASP A 78 -13.38 -9.29 0.83
CA ASP A 78 -12.68 -10.55 1.07
C ASP A 78 -11.18 -10.28 1.23
N LYS A 79 -10.46 -11.27 1.79
CA LYS A 79 -9.02 -11.15 2.07
C LYS A 79 -8.27 -10.79 0.77
N ILE A 80 -7.37 -9.82 0.89
CA ILE A 80 -6.56 -9.31 -0.21
C ILE A 80 -5.21 -10.04 -0.14
N ASP A 81 -4.77 -10.59 -1.26
CA ASP A 81 -3.49 -11.26 -1.41
C ASP A 81 -2.73 -10.49 -2.51
N ARG A 82 -1.69 -9.75 -2.12
CA ARG A 82 -0.99 -8.81 -3.01
C ARG A 82 -0.26 -9.55 -4.12
N GLU A 83 0.28 -10.72 -3.83
CA GLU A 83 1.00 -11.56 -4.78
C GLU A 83 0.05 -12.10 -5.85
N LEU A 84 -1.16 -12.51 -5.47
CA LEU A 84 -2.17 -12.94 -6.43
C LEU A 84 -2.69 -11.79 -7.31
N LEU A 85 -2.76 -10.56 -6.75
CA LEU A 85 -3.28 -9.39 -7.44
C LEU A 85 -2.29 -8.74 -8.40
N CYS A 86 -1.08 -8.47 -7.92
CA CYS A 86 -0.08 -7.64 -8.59
C CYS A 86 1.22 -8.41 -8.91
N GLY A 87 1.39 -9.61 -8.35
CA GLY A 87 2.67 -10.32 -8.36
C GLY A 87 3.76 -9.44 -7.75
N GLN A 88 4.82 -9.21 -8.52
CA GLN A 88 5.96 -8.37 -8.12
C GLN A 88 5.79 -6.88 -8.48
N THR A 89 4.62 -6.45 -8.94
CA THR A 89 4.41 -5.08 -9.42
C THR A 89 4.29 -4.11 -8.26
N THR A 90 5.20 -3.13 -8.20
CA THR A 90 5.19 -2.06 -7.18
C THR A 90 5.07 -0.67 -7.82
N PRO A 91 4.17 0.22 -7.34
CA PRO A 91 3.18 -0.01 -6.27
C PRO A 91 2.01 -0.89 -6.74
N CYS A 92 1.48 -1.72 -5.83
CA CYS A 92 0.28 -2.52 -6.10
C CYS A 92 -0.96 -1.69 -5.78
N ALA A 93 -1.79 -1.40 -6.79
CA ALA A 93 -3.00 -0.61 -6.60
C ALA A 93 -4.17 -1.16 -7.40
N LEU A 94 -5.34 -1.19 -6.76
CA LEU A 94 -6.61 -1.48 -7.38
C LEU A 94 -7.24 -0.19 -7.91
N HIS A 95 -7.44 -0.14 -9.22
CA HIS A 95 -8.06 1.00 -9.90
C HIS A 95 -9.49 0.65 -10.30
N PHE A 96 -10.45 1.45 -9.83
CA PHE A 96 -11.86 1.27 -10.17
C PHE A 96 -12.59 2.60 -10.23
N GLN A 97 -13.83 2.57 -10.72
CA GLN A 97 -14.71 3.73 -10.79
C GLN A 97 -15.93 3.50 -9.91
N VAL A 98 -16.39 4.56 -9.24
CA VAL A 98 -17.71 4.59 -8.62
C VAL A 98 -18.65 5.34 -9.54
N ILE A 99 -19.70 4.65 -10.00
CA ILE A 99 -20.69 5.19 -10.93
C ILE A 99 -21.97 5.48 -10.17
N LEU A 100 -22.50 6.69 -10.33
CA LEU A 100 -23.83 7.07 -9.88
C LEU A 100 -24.73 7.29 -11.10
N GLU A 101 -26.00 6.93 -10.99
CA GLU A 101 -27.06 7.12 -11.97
C GLU A 101 -27.90 8.35 -11.62
N ASN A 102 -28.57 8.94 -12.62
CA ASN A 102 -29.58 10.00 -12.49
C ASN A 102 -29.18 11.21 -11.60
N PRO A 103 -28.27 12.10 -12.04
CA PRO A 103 -27.53 12.08 -13.30
C PRO A 103 -26.32 11.15 -13.26
N MET A 104 -25.79 10.80 -14.44
CA MET A 104 -24.61 9.94 -14.51
C MET A 104 -23.34 10.69 -14.09
N GLU A 105 -22.66 10.17 -13.08
CA GLU A 105 -21.39 10.68 -12.55
C GLU A 105 -20.41 9.52 -12.39
N PHE A 106 -19.12 9.81 -12.61
CA PHE A 106 -18.03 8.83 -12.56
C PHE A 106 -16.91 9.38 -11.70
N TYR A 107 -16.50 8.60 -10.69
CA TYR A 107 -15.41 8.95 -9.79
C TYR A 107 -14.33 7.89 -9.86
N THR A 108 -13.12 8.29 -10.24
CA THR A 108 -11.97 7.37 -10.27
C THR A 108 -11.37 7.24 -8.87
N VAL A 109 -11.21 6.00 -8.43
CA VAL A 109 -10.67 5.64 -7.12
C VAL A 109 -9.49 4.70 -7.30
N ALA A 110 -8.44 4.93 -6.52
CA ALA A 110 -7.31 4.02 -6.40
C ALA A 110 -7.18 3.55 -4.95
N VAL A 111 -7.02 2.25 -4.73
CA VAL A 111 -6.69 1.70 -3.42
C VAL A 111 -5.35 1.00 -3.52
N GLU A 112 -4.34 1.59 -2.90
CA GLU A 112 -3.01 1.02 -2.79
C GLU A 112 -3.02 -0.10 -1.75
N ILE A 113 -2.57 -1.28 -2.15
CA ILE A 113 -2.38 -2.42 -1.27
C ILE A 113 -0.98 -2.31 -0.70
N VAL A 114 -0.92 -1.92 0.56
CA VAL A 114 0.33 -1.79 1.30
C VAL A 114 0.72 -3.16 1.79
N ASP A 115 1.86 -3.60 1.32
CA ASP A 115 2.53 -4.79 1.83
C ASP A 115 2.85 -4.57 3.32
N ILE A 116 2.39 -5.50 4.15
CA ILE A 116 2.81 -5.51 5.55
C ILE A 116 3.97 -6.47 5.68
N ASN A 117 5.06 -6.00 6.28
CA ASN A 117 6.14 -6.91 6.63
C ASN A 117 5.76 -7.72 7.88
N ASP A 118 4.89 -8.69 7.69
CA ASP A 118 4.42 -9.66 8.67
C ASP A 118 5.32 -10.92 8.74
N ASN A 119 6.39 -10.94 7.94
CA ASN A 119 7.39 -12.00 7.94
C ASN A 119 8.70 -11.50 8.53
N ALA A 120 9.03 -11.97 9.74
CA ALA A 120 10.36 -11.73 10.30
C ALA A 120 11.40 -12.44 9.41
N PRO A 121 12.46 -11.76 8.97
CA PRO A 121 13.48 -12.40 8.14
C PRO A 121 14.07 -13.61 8.87
N LEU A 122 14.01 -14.76 8.23
CA LEU A 122 14.59 -16.00 8.75
C LEU A 122 15.99 -16.15 8.18
N PHE A 123 16.97 -16.34 9.06
CA PHE A 123 18.29 -16.77 8.62
C PHE A 123 18.19 -18.21 8.08
N GLU A 124 18.86 -18.50 6.96
CA GLU A 124 18.92 -19.85 6.37
C GLU A 124 19.43 -20.89 7.38
N LYS A 125 20.23 -20.46 8.36
CA LYS A 125 20.68 -21.27 9.49
C LYS A 125 20.27 -20.64 10.81
N SER A 126 19.66 -21.44 11.69
CA SER A 126 19.33 -21.07 13.06
C SER A 126 20.58 -20.81 13.91
N ASP A 127 21.68 -21.49 13.59
CA ASP A 127 22.95 -21.42 14.31
C ASP A 127 24.10 -21.14 13.34
N MET A 128 24.88 -20.10 13.65
CA MET A 128 26.12 -19.80 12.96
C MET A 128 27.30 -19.98 13.92
N THR A 129 28.17 -20.94 13.61
CA THR A 129 29.41 -21.16 14.35
C THR A 129 30.55 -20.38 13.72
N PHE A 130 31.08 -19.41 14.45
CA PHE A 130 32.25 -18.65 14.03
C PHE A 130 33.50 -19.19 14.71
N LYS A 131 34.57 -19.44 13.93
CA LYS A 131 35.90 -19.79 14.46
C LYS A 131 36.84 -18.63 14.22
N ILE A 132 36.95 -17.76 15.21
CA ILE A 132 37.88 -16.63 15.19
C ILE A 132 39.20 -17.12 15.78
N ARG A 133 40.31 -16.89 15.06
CA ARG A 133 41.66 -17.18 15.57
C ARG A 133 42.19 -15.94 16.29
N VAL A 134 42.83 -16.15 17.44
CA VAL A 134 43.33 -15.08 18.31
C VAL A 134 44.33 -14.18 17.57
N PRO A 135 44.05 -12.88 17.37
CA PRO A 135 45.05 -11.93 16.91
C PRO A 135 45.92 -11.49 18.09
N SER A 136 47.19 -11.11 17.86
CA SER A 136 48.10 -10.69 18.92
C SER A 136 47.76 -9.34 19.58
N LEU A 137 46.74 -8.60 19.11
CA LEU A 137 46.27 -7.35 19.72
C LEU A 137 44.82 -6.95 19.35
N SER A 138 44.40 -7.08 18.09
CA SER A 138 43.01 -6.88 17.61
C SER A 138 42.88 -7.32 16.15
N SER A 139 41.72 -7.83 15.71
CA SER A 139 41.42 -8.07 14.29
C SER A 139 39.96 -7.77 13.97
N SER A 140 39.69 -7.29 12.75
CA SER A 140 38.33 -7.11 12.24
C SER A 140 38.09 -8.05 11.07
N VAL A 141 36.92 -8.67 11.03
CA VAL A 141 36.45 -9.53 9.92
C VAL A 141 35.08 -9.04 9.51
N THR A 142 34.90 -8.73 8.22
CA THR A 142 33.60 -8.39 7.64
C THR A 142 32.96 -9.67 7.10
N LEU A 143 31.76 -10.01 7.60
CA LEU A 143 30.96 -11.12 7.08
C LEU A 143 29.77 -10.58 6.30
N ALA A 144 29.60 -11.08 5.07
CA ALA A 144 28.40 -10.83 4.29
C ALA A 144 27.39 -11.95 4.59
N LEU A 145 26.31 -11.62 5.29
CA LEU A 145 25.20 -12.53 5.52
C LEU A 145 24.20 -12.37 4.39
N GLN A 146 23.88 -13.47 3.69
CA GLN A 146 22.75 -13.50 2.79
C GLN A 146 21.51 -13.88 3.60
N VAL A 147 20.53 -12.99 3.64
CA VAL A 147 19.21 -13.26 4.19
C VAL A 147 18.31 -13.51 3.00
N SER A 148 17.80 -14.73 2.88
CA SER A 148 16.77 -15.05 1.90
C SER A 148 15.43 -14.66 2.49
N ASP A 149 14.78 -13.65 1.90
CA ASP A 149 13.36 -13.44 2.13
C ASP A 149 12.58 -14.42 1.23
N VAL A 150 11.59 -15.09 1.81
CA VAL A 150 10.68 -15.96 1.02
C VAL A 150 9.67 -15.09 0.26
N ASN A 151 9.45 -13.85 0.72
CA ASN A 151 8.51 -12.90 0.14
C ASN A 151 9.25 -11.63 -0.35
N ASP A 152 8.63 -10.89 -1.27
CA ASP A 152 9.26 -9.90 -2.16
C ASP A 152 9.76 -8.58 -1.50
N ASN A 153 10.02 -8.54 -0.20
CA ASN A 153 10.57 -7.36 0.48
C ASN A 153 12.06 -7.48 0.80
N ALA A 154 12.71 -6.32 0.92
CA ALA A 154 14.02 -6.27 1.56
C ALA A 154 13.84 -6.54 3.06
N PRO A 155 14.66 -7.41 3.67
CA PRO A 155 14.58 -7.70 5.09
C PRO A 155 14.74 -6.39 5.89
N VAL A 156 13.73 -6.05 6.69
CA VAL A 156 13.76 -4.86 7.55
C VAL A 156 14.37 -5.26 8.89
N PHE A 157 15.51 -4.64 9.22
CA PHE A 157 16.17 -4.82 10.51
C PHE A 157 15.74 -3.72 11.49
N GLU A 158 15.54 -4.04 12.77
CA GLU A 158 15.28 -3.03 13.81
C GLU A 158 16.40 -2.00 13.93
N ARG A 159 17.63 -2.41 13.58
CA ARG A 159 18.84 -1.59 13.63
C ARG A 159 19.66 -1.77 12.36
N SER A 160 20.32 -0.70 11.93
CA SER A 160 21.29 -0.74 10.83
C SER A 160 22.58 -1.48 11.19
N SER A 161 22.84 -1.72 12.49
CA SER A 161 23.93 -2.56 12.98
C SER A 161 23.59 -3.20 14.32
N TYR A 162 24.11 -4.40 14.55
CA TYR A 162 24.06 -5.11 15.82
C TYR A 162 25.49 -5.32 16.31
N GLU A 163 25.76 -4.96 17.56
CA GLU A 163 27.05 -5.14 18.20
C GLU A 163 26.91 -6.18 19.30
N ALA A 164 27.82 -7.16 19.30
CA ALA A 164 27.89 -8.19 20.32
C ALA A 164 29.34 -8.34 20.79
N TYR A 165 29.52 -8.55 22.09
CA TYR A 165 30.83 -8.78 22.70
C TYR A 165 30.96 -10.25 23.07
N ILE A 166 32.04 -10.87 22.61
CA ILE A 166 32.37 -12.25 22.96
C ILE A 166 33.61 -12.20 23.85
N VAL A 167 33.52 -12.83 25.02
CA VAL A 167 34.65 -12.94 25.94
C VAL A 167 35.55 -14.09 25.47
N GLU A 168 36.84 -13.84 25.41
CA GLU A 168 37.82 -14.89 25.13
C GLU A 168 37.85 -15.93 26.27
N ASN A 169 38.21 -17.17 25.95
CA ASN A 169 38.37 -18.26 26.93
C ASN A 169 37.08 -18.77 27.60
N ASN A 170 35.96 -18.80 26.87
CA ASN A 170 34.77 -19.52 27.32
C ASN A 170 35.02 -21.04 27.30
N THR A 171 34.66 -21.73 28.38
CA THR A 171 34.63 -23.20 28.43
C THR A 171 33.57 -23.73 27.45
N PRO A 172 33.87 -24.82 26.71
CA PRO A 172 32.99 -25.37 25.67
C PRO A 172 31.66 -25.91 26.20
#